data_AF-A0A8H2JLF0-F1
#
_entry.id   AF-A0A8H2JLF0-F1
#
_cell.length_a   1.000
_cell.length_b   1.000
_cell.length_c   1.000
_cell.angle_alpha   90.00
_cell.angle_beta   90.00
_cell.angle_gamma   90.00
#
_symmetry.space_group_name_H-M   'P 1'
#
loop_
_entity.id
_entity.type
_entity.pdbx_description
1 polymer ?
#
loop_
_entity_poly.entity_id
_entity_poly.type
_entity_poly.pdbx_seq_one_letter_code
_entity_poly.pdbx_strand_id
1 'polypeptide(L)'
;MEIPSAFNSGLQGLQNASATANKAAADIATNTTLNTDVQKAPGNQGEVSTEISTELSSSAKPSQLPDLNQEIVNLKVAEYQAKSSTEVIKSADDALGTLLDVTA
;
A
#
# COMPACT_ATOMS: atom_id res chain seq x y z
N MET A 1 31.56 5.59 -4.68
CA MET A 1 30.81 5.95 -5.91
C MET A 1 29.51 5.16 -5.89
N GLU A 2 28.39 5.76 -5.46
CA GLU A 2 27.14 5.04 -5.11
C GLU A 2 25.97 5.26 -6.07
N ILE A 3 26.12 6.10 -7.10
CA ILE A 3 25.03 6.43 -8.04
C ILE A 3 24.44 5.19 -8.76
N PRO A 4 25.25 4.21 -9.23
CA PRO A 4 24.70 2.99 -9.82
C PRO A 4 23.90 2.15 -8.81
N SER A 5 24.26 2.22 -7.53
CA SER A 5 23.58 1.48 -6.46
C SER A 5 22.24 2.13 -6.06
N ALA A 6 22.18 3.47 -6.05
CA ALA A 6 20.97 4.24 -5.78
C ALA A 6 19.94 4.10 -6.91
N PHE A 7 20.40 4.10 -8.17
CA PHE A 7 19.52 3.84 -9.31
C PHE A 7 18.95 2.41 -9.28
N ASN A 8 19.79 1.40 -9.00
CA ASN A 8 19.34 0.01 -8.93
C ASN A 8 18.39 -0.23 -7.74
N SER A 9 18.66 0.38 -6.58
CA SER A 9 17.77 0.29 -5.41
C SER A 9 16.44 1.01 -5.65
N GLY A 10 16.45 2.15 -6.34
CA GLY A 10 15.24 2.84 -6.80
C GLY A 10 14.43 1.98 -7.78
N LEU A 11 15.07 1.36 -8.77
CA LEU A 11 14.37 0.49 -9.73
C LEU A 11 13.79 -0.77 -9.05
N GLN A 12 14.52 -1.37 -8.11
CA GLN A 12 14.04 -2.50 -7.32
C GLN A 12 12.88 -2.10 -6.39
N GLY A 13 13.00 -0.94 -5.73
CA GLY A 13 11.97 -0.37 -4.87
C GLY A 13 10.68 -0.07 -5.64
N LEU A 14 10.80 0.49 -6.84
CA LEU A 14 9.66 0.80 -7.71
C LEU A 14 8.93 -0.47 -8.16
N GLN A 15 9.66 -1.54 -8.52
CA GLN A 15 9.06 -2.82 -8.88
C GLN A 15 8.30 -3.46 -7.71
N ASN A 16 8.90 -3.46 -6.52
CA ASN A 16 8.28 -3.99 -5.30
C ASN A 16 7.03 -3.18 -4.90
N ALA A 17 7.11 -1.86 -4.97
CA ALA A 17 6.00 -0.96 -4.71
C ALA A 17 4.86 -1.16 -5.71
N SER A 18 5.17 -1.33 -7.00
CA SER A 18 4.17 -1.61 -8.03
C SER A 18 3.44 -2.94 -7.80
N ALA A 19 4.18 -4.00 -7.46
CA ALA A 19 3.58 -5.30 -7.12
C ALA A 19 2.66 -5.21 -5.89
N THR A 20 3.10 -4.47 -4.87
CA THR A 20 2.32 -4.26 -3.63
C THR A 20 1.08 -3.42 -3.88
N ALA A 21 1.19 -2.35 -4.67
CA ALA A 21 0.07 -1.49 -5.05
C ALA A 21 -0.98 -2.27 -5.88
N ASN A 22 -0.55 -3.09 -6.83
CA ASN A 22 -1.45 -3.94 -7.63
C ASN A 22 -2.22 -4.94 -6.76
N LYS A 23 -1.53 -5.58 -5.81
CA LYS A 23 -2.15 -6.50 -4.86
C LYS A 23 -3.17 -5.77 -3.98
N ALA A 24 -2.78 -4.67 -3.35
CA ALA A 24 -3.68 -3.89 -2.49
C ALA A 24 -4.90 -3.35 -3.26
N ALA A 25 -4.72 -2.89 -4.50
CA ALA A 25 -5.82 -2.44 -5.35
C ALA A 25 -6.79 -3.58 -5.71
N ALA A 26 -6.28 -4.78 -6.01
CA ALA A 26 -7.11 -5.95 -6.25
C ALA A 26 -7.89 -6.36 -5.00
N ASP A 27 -7.23 -6.38 -3.84
CA ASP A 27 -7.86 -6.71 -2.55
C ASP A 27 -8.94 -5.67 -2.17
N ILE A 28 -8.71 -4.37 -2.44
CA ILE A 28 -9.73 -3.31 -2.27
C ILE A 28 -10.92 -3.52 -3.20
N ALA A 29 -10.68 -3.84 -4.48
CA ALA A 29 -11.74 -4.06 -5.46
C ALA A 29 -12.63 -5.27 -5.08
N THR A 30 -12.01 -6.36 -4.62
CA THR A 30 -12.78 -7.53 -4.16
C THR A 30 -13.58 -7.21 -2.89
N ASN A 31 -12.99 -6.50 -1.92
CA ASN A 31 -13.68 -6.08 -0.70
C ASN A 31 -14.85 -5.11 -0.97
N THR A 32 -14.69 -4.13 -1.87
CA THR A 32 -15.75 -3.16 -2.15
C THR A 32 -16.94 -3.81 -2.88
N THR A 33 -16.70 -4.77 -3.78
CA THR A 33 -17.77 -5.52 -4.44
C THR A 33 -18.50 -6.43 -3.45
N LEU A 34 -17.78 -7.15 -2.58
CA LEU A 34 -18.40 -8.03 -1.57
C LEU A 34 -19.21 -7.26 -0.52
N ASN A 35 -18.76 -6.07 -0.11
CA ASN A 35 -19.50 -5.23 0.84
C ASN A 35 -20.78 -4.63 0.22
N THR A 36 -20.84 -4.51 -1.12
CA THR A 36 -22.03 -4.03 -1.83
C THR A 36 -23.17 -5.06 -1.80
N ASP A 37 -22.87 -6.36 -1.77
CA ASP A 37 -23.88 -7.44 -1.66
C ASP A 37 -24.46 -7.58 -0.24
N VAL A 38 -23.74 -7.14 0.81
CA VAL A 38 -24.22 -7.17 2.21
C VAL A 38 -25.18 -6.01 2.52
N GLN A 39 -25.20 -4.96 1.71
CA GLN A 39 -26.00 -3.75 1.96
C GLN A 39 -27.42 -3.78 1.35
N LYS A 40 -27.87 -4.93 0.85
CA LYS A 40 -29.27 -5.17 0.44
C LYS A 40 -29.91 -6.33 1.22
N ALA A 41 -29.86 -6.26 2.55
CA ALA A 41 -30.74 -7.02 3.42
C ALA A 41 -31.37 -6.06 4.48
N PRO A 42 -32.70 -6.05 4.67
CA PRO A 42 -33.35 -5.11 5.57
C PRO A 42 -33.31 -5.60 7.02
N GLY A 43 -32.98 -4.68 7.95
CA GLY A 43 -33.36 -4.76 9.36
C GLY A 43 -32.34 -5.39 10.32
N ASN A 44 -31.61 -4.55 11.07
CA ASN A 44 -31.92 -4.30 12.49
C ASN A 44 -30.96 -3.26 13.09
N GLN A 45 -31.57 -2.33 13.82
CA GLN A 45 -30.94 -1.21 14.52
C GLN A 45 -30.43 -1.64 15.89
N GLY A 46 -29.41 -0.94 16.40
CA GLY A 46 -28.97 -0.97 17.81
C GLY A 46 -27.62 -1.67 17.97
N GLU A 47 -26.59 -1.15 18.64
CA GLU A 47 -26.51 -0.14 19.69
C GLU A 47 -25.11 0.51 19.68
N VAL A 48 -25.05 1.80 20.02
CA VAL A 48 -23.83 2.50 20.40
C VAL A 48 -23.54 2.15 21.86
N SER A 49 -22.41 1.48 22.13
CA SER A 49 -21.75 1.48 23.43
C SER A 49 -20.23 1.42 23.23
N THR A 50 -19.58 2.58 23.40
CA THR A 50 -18.26 2.65 24.03
C THR A 50 -18.26 1.72 25.23
N GLU A 51 -17.30 0.78 25.38
CA GLU A 51 -16.47 0.48 26.58
C GLU A 51 -15.39 -0.57 26.22
N ILE A 52 -14.16 -0.32 26.70
CA ILE A 52 -13.00 -1.22 26.60
C ILE A 52 -13.14 -2.32 27.66
N SER A 53 -13.20 -3.59 27.25
CA SER A 53 -12.75 -4.71 28.09
C SER A 53 -12.40 -5.93 27.26
N THR A 54 -11.20 -6.41 27.57
CA THR A 54 -10.48 -7.54 27.02
C THR A 54 -11.19 -8.87 27.32
N GLU A 55 -10.84 -9.89 26.52
CA GLU A 55 -11.12 -11.32 26.70
C GLU A 55 -12.57 -11.82 26.41
N LEU A 56 -12.84 -12.30 25.19
CA LEU A 56 -13.84 -13.35 24.94
C LEU A 56 -13.49 -14.20 23.72
N SER A 57 -13.06 -15.43 23.99
CA SER A 57 -13.57 -16.65 23.36
C SER A 57 -13.39 -16.81 21.83
N SER A 58 -12.28 -17.47 21.51
CA SER A 58 -12.11 -18.49 20.48
C SER A 58 -13.38 -18.99 19.76
N SER A 59 -13.45 -18.77 18.43
CA SER A 59 -13.87 -19.74 17.37
C SER A 59 -14.53 -19.09 16.15
N ALA A 60 -13.93 -18.04 15.60
CA ALA A 60 -14.14 -17.73 14.20
C ALA A 60 -12.76 -17.50 13.59
N LYS A 61 -12.30 -18.45 12.77
CA LYS A 61 -11.27 -18.18 11.77
C LYS A 61 -11.72 -16.87 11.09
N PRO A 62 -11.00 -15.74 11.19
CA PRO A 62 -11.31 -14.63 10.32
C PRO A 62 -11.03 -15.20 8.94
N SER A 63 -12.09 -15.45 8.17
CA SER A 63 -11.99 -15.89 6.80
C SER A 63 -11.35 -14.76 6.01
N GLN A 64 -10.03 -14.67 6.11
CA GLN A 64 -9.06 -14.48 5.05
C GLN A 64 -9.43 -13.41 4.02
N LEU A 65 -10.04 -12.32 4.46
CA LEU A 65 -10.23 -11.13 3.67
C LEU A 65 -9.49 -9.99 4.39
N PRO A 66 -8.48 -9.40 3.75
CA PRO A 66 -7.78 -8.24 4.30
C PRO A 66 -8.77 -7.11 4.59
N ASP A 67 -8.64 -6.44 5.75
CA ASP A 67 -9.52 -5.33 6.13
C ASP A 67 -9.34 -4.18 5.13
N LEU A 68 -10.43 -3.72 4.52
CA LEU A 68 -10.43 -2.63 3.55
C LEU A 68 -9.62 -1.41 4.03
N ASN A 69 -9.69 -1.07 5.32
CA ASN A 69 -8.92 0.04 5.88
C ASN A 69 -7.42 -0.21 5.83
N GLN A 70 -6.99 -1.43 6.16
CA GLN A 70 -5.59 -1.82 6.13
C GLN A 70 -5.06 -1.87 4.70
N GLU A 71 -5.88 -2.26 3.73
CA GLU A 71 -5.47 -2.33 2.32
C GLU A 71 -5.35 -0.94 1.69
N ILE A 72 -6.22 0.00 2.07
CA ILE A 72 -6.09 1.41 1.69
C ILE A 72 -4.79 2.00 2.24
N VAL A 73 -4.45 1.71 3.49
CA VAL A 73 -3.17 2.13 4.10
C VAL A 73 -1.99 1.49 3.37
N ASN A 74 -2.06 0.18 3.08
CA ASN A 74 -1.03 -0.54 2.34
C ASN A 74 -0.81 0.04 0.93
N LEU A 75 -1.89 0.35 0.22
CA LEU A 75 -1.86 1.02 -1.08
C LEU A 75 -1.17 2.39 -0.96
N LYS A 76 -1.48 3.16 0.09
CA LYS A 76 -0.88 4.48 0.32
C LYS A 76 0.62 4.39 0.65
N VAL A 77 1.03 3.41 1.44
CA VAL A 77 2.45 3.14 1.73
C VAL A 77 3.19 2.75 0.44
N ALA A 78 2.60 1.89 -0.39
CA ALA A 78 3.17 1.52 -1.68
C ALA A 78 3.30 2.72 -2.62
N GLU A 79 2.32 3.63 -2.66
CA GLU A 79 2.39 4.87 -3.42
C GLU A 79 3.58 5.75 -2.97
N TYR A 80 3.76 5.94 -1.66
CA TYR A 80 4.89 6.71 -1.13
C TYR A 80 6.24 6.03 -1.40
N GLN A 81 6.31 4.70 -1.31
CA GLN A 81 7.53 3.95 -1.65
C GLN A 81 7.87 4.07 -3.14
N ALA A 82 6.87 4.00 -4.02
CA ALA A 82 7.05 4.23 -5.45
C ALA A 82 7.55 5.66 -5.70
N LYS A 83 6.93 6.67 -5.06
CA LYS A 83 7.35 8.08 -5.18
C LYS A 83 8.80 8.28 -4.75
N SER A 84 9.18 7.80 -3.57
CA SER A 84 10.56 7.90 -3.08
C SER A 84 11.55 7.19 -4.02
N SER A 85 11.18 6.03 -4.55
CA SER A 85 12.00 5.30 -5.51
C SER A 85 12.24 6.10 -6.81
N THR A 86 11.20 6.79 -7.31
CA THR A 86 11.33 7.67 -8.48
C THR A 86 12.16 8.92 -8.19
N GLU A 87 12.09 9.46 -6.97
CA GLU A 87 12.93 10.60 -6.56
C GLU A 87 14.41 10.21 -6.50
N VAL A 88 14.74 9.00 -6.01
CA VAL A 88 16.12 8.49 -6.03
C VAL A 88 16.63 8.29 -7.45
N ILE A 89 15.82 7.72 -8.34
CA ILE A 89 16.16 7.57 -9.77
C ILE A 89 16.43 8.93 -10.39
N LYS A 90 15.56 9.91 -10.14
CA LYS A 90 15.72 11.28 -10.65
C LYS A 90 16.97 11.95 -10.09
N SER A 91 17.22 11.85 -8.78
CA SER A 91 18.42 12.41 -8.16
C SER A 91 19.70 11.75 -8.68
N ALA A 92 19.66 10.46 -9.01
CA ALA A 92 20.77 9.75 -9.64
C ALA A 92 21.01 10.25 -11.07
N ASP A 93 19.95 10.52 -11.84
CA ASP A 93 20.03 11.09 -13.18
C ASP A 93 20.55 12.54 -13.15
N ASP A 94 20.04 13.37 -12.25
CA ASP A 94 20.51 14.74 -12.03
C ASP A 94 22.01 14.77 -11.63
N ALA A 95 22.45 13.82 -10.78
CA ALA A 95 23.86 13.68 -10.42
C ALA A 95 24.73 13.23 -11.61
N LEU A 96 24.23 12.36 -12.49
CA LEU A 96 24.93 11.97 -13.72
C LEU A 96 25.00 13.13 -14.73
N GLY A 97 23.90 13.86 -14.91
CA GLY A 97 23.81 15.02 -15.79
C GLY A 97 24.76 16.13 -15.33
N THR A 98 24.80 16.43 -14.03
CA THR A 98 25.75 17.39 -13.48
C THR A 98 27.20 16.94 -13.66
N LEU A 99 27.53 15.66 -13.44
CA LEU A 99 28.90 15.14 -13.70
C LEU A 99 29.29 15.21 -15.18
N LEU A 100 28.37 14.94 -16.11
CA LEU A 100 28.59 15.08 -17.54
C LEU A 100 28.86 16.54 -17.93
N ASP A 101 28.10 17.48 -17.38
CA ASP A 101 28.22 18.92 -17.68
C ASP A 101 29.57 19.51 -17.23
N VAL A 102 30.17 19.01 -16.13
CA VAL A 102 31.53 19.44 -15.72
C VAL A 102 32.66 18.82 -16.53
N THR A 103 32.39 17.80 -17.34
CA THR A 103 33.40 17.11 -18.18
C THR A 103 33.42 17.60 -19.63
N ALA A 104 32.46 18.42 -20.06
CA ALA A 104 32.40 19.05 -21.38
C ALA A 104 33.13 20.40 -21.40
#